data_AF-X1H6T5-F1
#
_entry.id   AF-X1H6T5-F1
#
_cell.length_a   1.000
_cell.length_b   1.000
_cell.length_c   1.000
_cell.angle_alpha   90.00
_cell.angle_beta   90.00
_cell.angle_gamma   90.00
#
_symmetry.space_group_name_H-M   'P 1'
#
loop_
_entity.id
_entity.type
_entity.pdbx_description
1 polymer ?
#
loop_
_entity_poly.entity_id
_entity_poly.type
_entity_poly.pdbx_seq_one_letter_code
_entity_poly.pdbx_strand_id
1 'polypeptide(L)'
;AAASHTGSLAGSDEICDAAFEQAGIIRCDNIEEMFNNAIAFAYQPLPENKRIAIITNAGGPGVLTTDAAIDEGLELAGFSEETTKILKKNLPATANIKNPIDVIGDARDDRYNIAMSNAFKDDNVDGVFVILTPQSMTDIDLIAREVVKVSGQYNNKPVYTSFMGEADVSVGIDILQRNKIPHYSLPENMCKSFACVYKFKKRSNHKAEEPKVFAEIDKIMAHTVLDEAIKTGRSYLPEEESIRIIESYGLPVLENGVANSKEQAVHIADKIDYP
;
A
#
# COMPACT_ATOMS: atom_id res chain seq x y z
N ALA A 1 27.45 -3.46 2.23
CA ALA A 1 27.35 -4.90 1.93
C ALA A 1 27.24 -5.16 0.43
N ALA A 2 26.16 -4.74 -0.25
CA ALA A 2 25.99 -4.95 -1.70
C ALA A 2 27.12 -4.35 -2.55
N ALA A 3 27.50 -3.09 -2.30
CA ALA A 3 28.64 -2.45 -2.98
C ALA A 3 29.98 -3.19 -2.79
N SER A 4 30.19 -3.78 -1.60
CA SER A 4 31.37 -4.61 -1.32
C SER A 4 31.32 -5.97 -2.03
N HIS A 5 30.12 -6.48 -2.31
CA HIS A 5 29.90 -7.74 -3.02
C HIS A 5 30.05 -7.58 -4.55
N THR A 6 29.61 -6.45 -5.11
CA THR A 6 29.63 -6.21 -6.57
C THR A 6 30.79 -5.33 -7.05
N GLY A 7 31.53 -4.69 -6.13
CA GLY A 7 32.63 -3.79 -6.46
C GLY A 7 32.20 -2.48 -7.13
N SER A 8 30.90 -2.15 -7.11
CA SER A 8 30.34 -0.93 -7.69
C SER A 8 30.09 0.12 -6.61
N LEU A 9 30.13 1.41 -6.98
CA LEU A 9 29.62 2.48 -6.11
C LEU A 9 28.15 2.17 -5.79
N ALA A 10 27.76 2.22 -4.51
CA ALA A 10 26.35 2.06 -4.16
C ALA A 10 25.57 3.22 -4.80
N GLY A 11 24.56 2.92 -5.62
CA GLY A 11 23.58 3.93 -5.99
C GLY A 11 22.85 4.41 -4.74
N SER A 12 22.34 5.65 -4.76
CA SER A 12 21.44 6.11 -3.70
C SER A 12 20.18 5.26 -3.71
N ASP A 13 19.85 4.70 -2.55
CA ASP A 13 18.68 3.85 -2.36
C ASP A 13 17.40 4.64 -2.63
N GLU A 14 17.41 5.92 -2.25
CA GLU A 14 16.32 6.87 -2.47
C GLU A 14 16.08 7.14 -3.97
N ILE A 15 17.14 7.20 -4.79
CA ILE A 15 17.01 7.32 -6.25
C ILE A 15 16.41 6.03 -6.83
N CYS A 16 16.77 4.87 -6.30
CA CYS A 16 16.19 3.60 -6.75
C CYS A 16 14.70 3.52 -6.41
N ASP A 17 14.32 3.94 -5.21
CA ASP A 17 12.90 4.00 -4.80
C ASP A 17 12.09 4.93 -5.68
N ALA A 18 12.60 6.13 -5.94
CA ALA A 18 11.93 7.08 -6.84
C ALA A 18 11.78 6.50 -8.26
N ALA A 19 12.82 5.84 -8.78
CA ALA A 19 12.77 5.21 -10.09
C ALA A 19 11.79 4.03 -10.12
N PHE A 20 11.72 3.21 -9.07
CA PHE A 20 10.77 2.11 -8.95
C PHE A 20 9.33 2.63 -8.87
N GLU A 21 9.07 3.65 -8.07
CA GLU A 21 7.75 4.26 -7.97
C GLU A 21 7.29 4.82 -9.33
N GLN A 22 8.16 5.53 -10.04
CA GLN A 22 7.88 6.04 -11.39
C GLN A 22 7.65 4.93 -12.42
N ALA A 23 8.36 3.80 -12.30
CA ALA A 23 8.21 2.64 -13.18
C ALA A 23 7.02 1.74 -12.80
N GLY A 24 6.32 2.01 -11.69
CA GLY A 24 5.27 1.14 -11.15
C GLY A 24 5.79 -0.18 -10.59
N ILE A 25 7.09 -0.24 -10.24
CA ILE A 25 7.71 -1.40 -9.61
C ILE A 25 7.39 -1.40 -8.11
N ILE A 26 6.94 -2.54 -7.60
CA ILE A 26 6.69 -2.76 -6.18
C ILE A 26 7.98 -3.28 -5.55
N ARG A 27 8.62 -2.45 -4.71
CA ARG A 27 9.73 -2.88 -3.87
C ARG A 27 9.20 -3.71 -2.69
N CYS A 28 9.85 -4.83 -2.40
CA CYS A 28 9.53 -5.71 -1.29
C CYS A 28 10.77 -5.83 -0.39
N ASP A 29 10.58 -5.87 0.93
CA ASP A 29 11.70 -5.86 1.88
C ASP A 29 12.33 -7.25 2.05
N ASN A 30 11.56 -8.30 1.73
CA ASN A 30 12.00 -9.68 1.85
C ASN A 30 11.29 -10.60 0.84
N ILE A 31 11.78 -11.83 0.75
CA ILE A 31 11.31 -12.85 -0.19
C ILE A 31 9.86 -13.27 0.11
N GLU A 32 9.49 -13.35 1.38
CA GLU A 32 8.13 -13.73 1.79
C GLU A 32 7.11 -12.70 1.31
N GLU A 33 7.38 -11.41 1.53
CA GLU A 33 6.55 -10.31 1.01
C GLU A 33 6.46 -10.34 -0.52
N MET A 34 7.56 -10.60 -1.22
CA MET A 34 7.57 -10.73 -2.68
C MET A 34 6.61 -11.83 -3.16
N PHE A 35 6.66 -13.02 -2.55
CA PHE A 35 5.76 -14.12 -2.93
C PHE A 35 4.31 -13.89 -2.52
N ASN A 36 4.08 -13.34 -1.33
CA ASN A 36 2.76 -12.98 -0.84
C ASN A 36 2.07 -11.98 -1.80
N ASN A 37 2.78 -10.92 -2.21
CA ASN A 37 2.29 -9.98 -3.21
C ASN A 37 2.09 -10.65 -4.59
N ALA A 38 3.03 -11.49 -5.04
CA ALA A 38 2.90 -12.16 -6.33
C ALA A 38 1.65 -13.07 -6.39
N ILE A 39 1.36 -13.82 -5.31
CA ILE A 39 0.16 -14.65 -5.19
C ILE A 39 -1.10 -13.77 -5.24
N ALA A 40 -1.11 -12.67 -4.48
CA ALA A 40 -2.20 -11.70 -4.47
C ALA A 40 -2.58 -11.21 -5.87
N PHE A 41 -1.60 -10.79 -6.68
CA PHE A 41 -1.80 -10.36 -8.06
C PHE A 41 -2.18 -11.50 -9.01
N ALA A 42 -1.62 -12.70 -8.81
CA ALA A 42 -1.83 -13.82 -9.73
C ALA A 42 -3.20 -14.49 -9.57
N TYR A 43 -3.73 -14.50 -8.34
CA TYR A 43 -4.85 -15.35 -7.98
C TYR A 43 -6.18 -14.61 -7.85
N GLN A 44 -6.16 -13.30 -7.59
CA GLN A 44 -7.36 -12.54 -7.26
C GLN A 44 -7.54 -11.30 -8.14
N PRO A 45 -8.80 -10.87 -8.37
CA PRO A 45 -9.05 -9.58 -9.02
C PRO A 45 -8.47 -8.45 -8.17
N LEU A 46 -8.10 -7.35 -8.83
CA LEU A 46 -7.63 -6.15 -8.14
C LEU A 46 -8.80 -5.55 -7.35
N PRO A 47 -8.63 -5.20 -6.07
CA PRO A 47 -9.68 -4.55 -5.29
C PRO A 47 -9.95 -3.14 -5.82
N GLU A 48 -11.22 -2.81 -5.99
CA GLU A 48 -11.64 -1.47 -6.44
C GLU A 48 -11.45 -0.42 -5.34
N ASN A 49 -11.74 -0.79 -4.09
CA ASN A 49 -11.52 0.06 -2.91
C ASN A 49 -10.89 -0.71 -1.76
N LYS A 50 -10.70 -0.02 -0.64
CA LYS A 50 -10.02 -0.52 0.57
C LYS A 50 -10.94 -1.02 1.68
N ARG A 51 -12.24 -1.21 1.41
CA ARG A 51 -13.22 -1.65 2.42
C ARG A 51 -13.30 -3.18 2.46
N ILE A 52 -12.90 -3.77 3.57
CA ILE A 52 -12.81 -5.24 3.73
C ILE A 52 -13.86 -5.76 4.72
N ALA A 53 -14.36 -6.96 4.47
CA ALA A 53 -15.12 -7.74 5.42
C ALA A 53 -14.24 -8.84 6.01
N ILE A 54 -14.08 -8.87 7.34
CA ILE A 54 -13.31 -9.93 8.02
C ILE A 54 -14.29 -10.96 8.58
N ILE A 55 -14.02 -12.23 8.33
CA ILE A 55 -14.80 -13.37 8.83
C ILE A 55 -13.84 -14.29 9.60
N THR A 56 -14.16 -14.62 10.84
CA THR A 56 -13.31 -15.42 11.74
C THR A 56 -14.13 -16.33 12.64
N ASN A 57 -13.58 -17.47 13.05
CA ASN A 57 -14.13 -18.31 14.12
C ASN A 57 -13.46 -18.07 15.49
N ALA A 58 -12.53 -17.11 15.55
CA ALA A 58 -11.81 -16.76 16.77
C ALA A 58 -11.59 -15.26 16.88
N GLY A 59 -11.98 -14.70 18.04
CA GLY A 59 -11.87 -13.26 18.31
C GLY A 59 -10.44 -12.72 18.29
N GLY A 60 -9.47 -13.44 18.85
CA GLY A 60 -8.06 -13.01 18.89
C GLY A 60 -7.47 -12.70 17.51
N PRO A 61 -7.46 -13.67 16.57
CA PRO A 61 -7.08 -13.43 15.18
C PRO A 61 -7.91 -12.33 14.50
N GLY A 62 -9.20 -12.21 14.81
CA GLY A 62 -10.06 -11.14 14.30
C GLY A 62 -9.60 -9.74 14.72
N VAL A 63 -9.18 -9.58 15.97
CA VAL A 63 -8.62 -8.32 16.50
C VAL A 63 -7.27 -8.02 15.84
N LEU A 64 -6.34 -8.98 15.81
CA LEU A 64 -5.04 -8.79 15.16
C LEU A 64 -5.17 -8.39 13.69
N THR A 65 -6.11 -9.02 12.98
CA THR A 65 -6.38 -8.67 11.57
C THR A 65 -6.97 -7.28 11.44
N THR A 66 -7.84 -6.87 12.37
CA THR A 66 -8.41 -5.52 12.40
C THR A 66 -7.33 -4.48 12.57
N ASP A 67 -6.45 -4.66 13.56
CA ASP A 67 -5.35 -3.73 13.84
C ASP A 67 -4.42 -3.64 12.63
N ALA A 68 -3.98 -4.78 12.08
CA ALA A 68 -3.11 -4.82 10.91
C ALA A 68 -3.76 -4.23 9.65
N ALA A 69 -5.08 -4.42 9.46
CA ALA A 69 -5.79 -3.81 8.34
C ALA A 69 -5.80 -2.29 8.46
N ILE A 70 -6.06 -1.76 9.65
CA ILE A 70 -6.06 -0.31 9.92
C ILE A 70 -4.66 0.27 9.73
N ASP A 71 -3.62 -0.40 10.24
CA ASP A 71 -2.22 0.04 10.11
C ASP A 71 -1.77 0.13 8.63
N GLU A 72 -2.27 -0.77 7.79
CA GLU A 72 -2.02 -0.75 6.35
C GLU A 72 -2.87 0.26 5.56
N GLY A 73 -3.80 0.94 6.25
CA GLY A 73 -4.69 1.96 5.70
C GLY A 73 -5.97 1.41 5.06
N LEU A 74 -6.33 0.15 5.34
CA LEU A 74 -7.60 -0.46 4.95
C LEU A 74 -8.73 0.00 5.88
N GLU A 75 -9.97 -0.22 5.45
CA GLU A 75 -11.17 0.15 6.20
C GLU A 75 -12.04 -1.08 6.45
N LEU A 76 -12.57 -1.22 7.66
CA LEU A 76 -13.60 -2.22 7.92
C LEU A 76 -14.91 -1.77 7.27
N ALA A 77 -15.44 -2.61 6.37
CA ALA A 77 -16.72 -2.36 5.73
C ALA A 77 -17.85 -2.25 6.78
N GLY A 78 -18.64 -1.19 6.66
CA GLY A 78 -19.91 -1.04 7.37
C GLY A 78 -21.01 -1.76 6.59
N PHE A 79 -21.48 -2.89 7.12
CA PHE A 79 -22.52 -3.68 6.44
C PHE A 79 -23.84 -2.93 6.32
N SER A 80 -24.55 -3.18 5.22
CA SER A 80 -25.92 -2.70 5.03
C SER A 80 -26.88 -3.25 6.09
N GLU A 81 -28.03 -2.60 6.25
CA GLU A 81 -29.09 -3.08 7.13
C GLU A 81 -29.61 -4.47 6.70
N GLU A 82 -29.65 -4.75 5.39
CA GLU A 82 -30.06 -6.04 4.84
C GLU A 82 -29.10 -7.15 5.26
N THR A 83 -27.80 -6.97 5.02
CA THR A 83 -26.76 -7.90 5.45
C THR A 83 -26.81 -8.13 6.95
N THR A 84 -26.87 -7.05 7.74
CA THR A 84 -26.94 -7.13 9.20
C THR A 84 -28.16 -7.94 9.68
N LYS A 85 -29.32 -7.75 9.04
CA LYS A 85 -30.56 -8.47 9.36
C LYS A 85 -30.45 -9.96 9.03
N ILE A 86 -29.83 -10.32 7.91
CA ILE A 86 -29.61 -11.71 7.50
C ILE A 86 -28.62 -12.40 8.45
N LEU A 87 -27.50 -11.75 8.76
CA LEU A 87 -26.52 -12.28 9.72
C LEU A 87 -27.17 -12.50 11.09
N LYS A 88 -27.91 -11.53 11.61
CA LYS A 88 -28.61 -11.63 12.90
C LYS A 88 -29.63 -12.78 12.95
N LYS A 89 -30.28 -13.08 11.83
CA LYS A 89 -31.29 -14.14 11.75
C LYS A 89 -30.66 -15.53 11.75
N ASN A 90 -29.49 -15.69 11.14
CA ASN A 90 -28.92 -17.00 10.84
C ASN A 90 -27.70 -17.37 11.70
N LEU A 91 -27.03 -16.39 12.31
CA LEU A 91 -25.92 -16.63 13.23
C LEU A 91 -26.42 -16.69 14.69
N PRO A 92 -25.72 -17.44 15.58
CA PRO A 92 -26.04 -17.50 17.00
C PRO A 92 -26.04 -16.11 17.65
N ALA A 93 -26.81 -15.93 18.72
CA ALA A 93 -26.87 -14.66 19.45
C ALA A 93 -25.52 -14.26 20.10
N THR A 94 -24.62 -15.22 20.30
CA THR A 94 -23.26 -15.02 20.81
C THR A 94 -22.26 -14.58 19.74
N ALA A 95 -22.60 -14.73 18.45
CA ALA A 95 -21.76 -14.29 17.33
C ALA A 95 -21.65 -12.77 17.28
N ASN A 96 -20.49 -12.27 16.83
CA ASN A 96 -20.38 -10.87 16.43
C ASN A 96 -20.83 -10.74 14.98
N ILE A 97 -21.94 -10.04 14.74
CA ILE A 97 -22.49 -9.80 13.39
C ILE A 97 -22.01 -8.48 12.76
N LYS A 98 -21.21 -7.71 13.50
CA LYS A 98 -20.50 -6.54 12.97
C LYS A 98 -19.22 -7.01 12.28
N ASN A 99 -18.39 -6.08 11.82
CA ASN A 99 -17.09 -6.39 11.23
C ASN A 99 -16.01 -6.23 12.32
N PRO A 100 -15.19 -7.26 12.63
CA PRO A 100 -15.17 -8.63 12.06
C PRO A 100 -16.40 -9.47 12.40
N ILE A 101 -16.88 -10.27 11.44
CA ILE A 101 -17.92 -11.27 11.66
C ILE A 101 -17.28 -12.46 12.40
N ASP A 102 -17.58 -12.61 13.69
CA ASP A 102 -17.13 -13.75 14.50
C ASP A 102 -18.21 -14.83 14.48
N VAL A 103 -17.97 -15.90 13.72
CA VAL A 103 -18.91 -17.04 13.56
C VAL A 103 -18.85 -18.04 14.73
N ILE A 104 -18.01 -17.76 15.73
CA ILE A 104 -17.75 -18.56 16.94
C ILE A 104 -16.95 -19.84 16.64
N GLY A 105 -16.21 -20.31 17.64
CA GLY A 105 -15.26 -21.42 17.53
C GLY A 105 -15.84 -22.78 17.13
N ASP A 106 -17.12 -23.01 17.42
CA ASP A 106 -17.86 -24.21 17.00
C ASP A 106 -18.48 -24.08 15.59
N ALA A 107 -18.11 -23.02 14.84
CA ALA A 107 -18.59 -22.81 13.49
C ALA A 107 -18.20 -23.97 12.55
N ARG A 108 -19.19 -24.38 11.76
CA ARG A 108 -19.00 -25.26 10.61
C ARG A 108 -19.05 -24.45 9.32
N ASP A 109 -18.95 -25.15 8.20
CA ASP A 109 -19.03 -24.60 6.84
C ASP A 109 -20.30 -23.78 6.59
N ASP A 110 -21.42 -24.12 7.21
CA ASP A 110 -22.70 -23.41 7.09
C ASP A 110 -22.61 -21.94 7.56
N ARG A 111 -21.99 -21.67 8.70
CA ARG A 111 -21.83 -20.30 9.22
C ARG A 111 -20.86 -19.48 8.38
N TYR A 112 -19.78 -20.10 7.89
CA TYR A 112 -18.87 -19.48 6.93
C TYR A 112 -19.58 -19.16 5.61
N ASN A 113 -20.39 -20.09 5.08
CA ASN A 113 -21.20 -19.85 3.88
C ASN A 113 -22.10 -18.62 4.05
N ILE A 114 -22.85 -18.55 5.16
CA ILE A 114 -23.77 -17.45 5.45
C ILE A 114 -23.00 -16.13 5.54
N ALA A 115 -21.91 -16.08 6.31
CA ALA A 115 -21.12 -14.87 6.50
C ALA A 115 -20.52 -14.39 5.16
N MET A 116 -19.85 -15.29 4.43
CA MET A 116 -19.19 -14.99 3.17
C MET A 116 -20.19 -14.56 2.10
N SER A 117 -21.28 -15.33 1.90
CA SER A 117 -22.25 -15.05 0.85
C SER A 117 -22.89 -13.68 1.01
N ASN A 118 -23.14 -13.24 2.24
CA ASN A 118 -23.70 -11.91 2.48
C ASN A 118 -22.62 -10.82 2.41
N ALA A 119 -21.39 -11.07 2.87
CA ALA A 119 -20.27 -10.14 2.70
C ALA A 119 -19.98 -9.87 1.21
N PHE A 120 -19.96 -10.89 0.36
CA PHE A 120 -19.77 -10.69 -1.09
C PHE A 120 -20.91 -9.92 -1.75
N LYS A 121 -22.16 -10.11 -1.32
CA LYS A 121 -23.33 -9.40 -1.87
C LYS A 121 -23.41 -7.94 -1.43
N ASP A 122 -22.83 -7.58 -0.29
CA ASP A 122 -22.93 -6.24 0.25
C ASP A 122 -22.11 -5.22 -0.55
N ASP A 123 -22.76 -4.20 -1.08
CA ASP A 123 -22.12 -3.15 -1.91
C ASP A 123 -21.11 -2.29 -1.11
N ASN A 124 -21.11 -2.37 0.22
CA ASN A 124 -20.12 -1.71 1.06
C ASN A 124 -18.82 -2.51 1.25
N VAL A 125 -18.75 -3.72 0.70
CA VAL A 125 -17.59 -4.61 0.79
C VAL A 125 -16.88 -4.70 -0.56
N ASP A 126 -15.58 -4.44 -0.58
CA ASP A 126 -14.74 -4.53 -1.77
C ASP A 126 -13.75 -5.71 -1.72
N GLY A 127 -13.55 -6.31 -0.55
CA GLY A 127 -12.75 -7.54 -0.39
C GLY A 127 -13.19 -8.34 0.84
N VAL A 128 -13.00 -9.66 0.80
CA VAL A 128 -13.40 -10.57 1.88
C VAL A 128 -12.20 -11.32 2.43
N PHE A 129 -11.97 -11.19 3.73
CA PHE A 129 -10.91 -11.88 4.46
C PHE A 129 -11.51 -13.02 5.27
N VAL A 130 -10.97 -14.22 5.10
CA VAL A 130 -11.45 -15.41 5.81
C VAL A 130 -10.33 -15.96 6.68
N ILE A 131 -10.57 -15.95 7.99
CA ILE A 131 -9.65 -16.44 9.01
C ILE A 131 -10.24 -17.71 9.60
N LEU A 132 -9.38 -18.68 9.83
CA LEU A 132 -9.73 -19.93 10.50
C LEU A 132 -8.63 -20.30 11.46
N THR A 133 -9.01 -20.71 12.68
CA THR A 133 -8.15 -21.45 13.59
C THR A 133 -8.72 -22.83 13.86
N PRO A 134 -7.89 -23.88 14.03
CA PRO A 134 -8.35 -25.21 14.33
C PRO A 134 -9.01 -25.22 15.71
N GLN A 135 -10.25 -25.70 15.77
CA GLN A 135 -10.95 -26.06 17.00
C GLN A 135 -11.54 -27.46 16.86
N SER A 136 -11.94 -28.06 17.99
CA SER A 136 -12.40 -29.45 18.02
C SER A 136 -13.59 -29.77 17.11
N MET A 137 -14.38 -28.76 16.72
CA MET A 137 -15.58 -28.92 15.89
C MET A 137 -15.40 -28.37 14.46
N THR A 138 -14.20 -27.93 14.09
CA THR A 138 -13.95 -27.22 12.83
C THR A 138 -13.60 -28.20 11.71
N ASP A 139 -14.47 -28.31 10.71
CA ASP A 139 -14.24 -29.09 9.50
C ASP A 139 -13.44 -28.28 8.47
N ILE A 140 -12.11 -28.27 8.61
CA ILE A 140 -11.20 -27.38 7.86
C ILE A 140 -11.31 -27.55 6.34
N ASP A 141 -11.42 -28.80 5.86
CA ASP A 141 -11.54 -29.10 4.44
C ASP A 141 -12.89 -28.66 3.86
N LEU A 142 -13.98 -28.82 4.62
CA LEU A 142 -15.31 -28.35 4.23
C LEU A 142 -15.34 -26.82 4.16
N ILE A 143 -14.77 -26.13 5.15
CA ILE A 143 -14.70 -24.68 5.17
C ILE A 143 -13.85 -24.17 3.99
N ALA A 144 -12.71 -24.79 3.70
CA ALA A 144 -11.89 -24.44 2.53
C ALA A 144 -12.65 -24.62 1.20
N ARG A 145 -13.40 -25.72 1.04
CA ARG A 145 -14.26 -25.94 -0.13
C ARG A 145 -15.37 -24.92 -0.23
N GLU A 146 -15.93 -24.52 0.90
CA GLU A 146 -17.00 -23.52 0.94
C GLU A 146 -16.46 -22.14 0.57
N VAL A 147 -15.24 -21.78 1.01
CA VAL A 147 -14.55 -20.56 0.57
C VAL A 147 -14.44 -20.54 -0.95
N VAL A 148 -13.91 -21.61 -1.55
CA VAL A 148 -13.76 -21.74 -3.02
C VAL A 148 -15.11 -21.63 -3.72
N LYS A 149 -16.13 -22.32 -3.22
CA LYS A 149 -17.47 -22.37 -3.82
C LYS A 149 -18.17 -21.02 -3.77
N VAL A 150 -18.07 -20.29 -2.66
CA VAL A 150 -18.71 -18.98 -2.51
C VAL A 150 -17.95 -17.92 -3.29
N SER A 151 -16.63 -17.86 -3.16
CA SER A 151 -15.83 -16.85 -3.86
C SER A 151 -15.89 -17.02 -5.38
N GLY A 152 -15.95 -18.25 -5.89
CA GLY A 152 -16.09 -18.54 -7.31
C GLY A 152 -17.38 -18.03 -7.97
N GLN A 153 -18.35 -17.55 -7.19
CA GLN A 153 -19.57 -16.91 -7.69
C GLN A 153 -19.39 -15.39 -7.93
N TYR A 154 -18.28 -14.79 -7.47
CA TYR A 154 -18.03 -13.36 -7.55
C TYR A 154 -16.66 -13.08 -8.19
N ASN A 155 -16.66 -12.38 -9.32
CA ASN A 155 -15.44 -12.13 -10.09
C ASN A 155 -14.83 -10.73 -9.86
N ASN A 156 -15.51 -9.87 -9.10
CA ASN A 156 -15.16 -8.45 -8.91
C ASN A 156 -14.66 -8.12 -7.50
N LYS A 157 -14.80 -9.04 -6.54
CA LYS A 157 -14.38 -8.84 -5.16
C LYS A 157 -13.35 -9.91 -4.80
N PRO A 158 -12.10 -9.56 -4.49
CA PRO A 158 -11.10 -10.51 -4.06
C PRO A 158 -11.44 -11.21 -2.74
N VAL A 159 -10.96 -12.45 -2.59
CA VAL A 159 -10.92 -13.22 -1.35
C VAL A 159 -9.50 -13.53 -0.93
N TYR A 160 -9.19 -13.31 0.35
CA TYR A 160 -7.90 -13.60 0.95
C TYR A 160 -8.12 -14.44 2.19
N THR A 161 -7.23 -15.41 2.45
CA THR A 161 -7.42 -16.35 3.56
C THR A 161 -6.21 -16.46 4.48
N SER A 162 -6.47 -16.67 5.77
CA SER A 162 -5.45 -16.97 6.77
C SER A 162 -5.95 -18.09 7.68
N PHE A 163 -5.61 -19.33 7.31
CA PHE A 163 -5.88 -20.52 8.11
C PHE A 163 -4.66 -20.77 9.00
N MET A 164 -4.77 -20.47 10.29
CA MET A 164 -3.66 -20.49 11.25
C MET A 164 -3.69 -21.79 12.03
N GLY A 165 -2.57 -22.51 12.13
CA GLY A 165 -2.51 -23.84 12.76
C GLY A 165 -1.54 -24.82 12.07
N GLU A 166 -0.80 -24.35 11.06
CA GLU A 166 0.21 -25.09 10.32
C GLU A 166 -0.26 -26.48 9.85
N ALA A 167 0.22 -27.55 10.49
CA ALA A 167 -0.04 -28.93 10.11
C ALA A 167 -1.54 -29.27 10.16
N ASP A 168 -2.26 -28.75 11.16
CA ASP A 168 -3.68 -29.06 11.38
C ASP A 168 -4.56 -28.52 10.25
N VAL A 169 -4.14 -27.41 9.63
CA VAL A 169 -4.89 -26.72 8.57
C VAL A 169 -4.40 -27.03 7.16
N SER A 170 -3.35 -27.85 7.03
CA SER A 170 -2.68 -28.15 5.77
C SER A 170 -3.62 -28.64 4.65
N VAL A 171 -4.62 -29.46 4.99
CA VAL A 171 -5.63 -29.95 4.04
C VAL A 171 -6.47 -28.80 3.46
N GLY A 172 -6.82 -27.81 4.28
CA GLY A 172 -7.55 -26.62 3.83
C GLY A 172 -6.68 -25.75 2.93
N ILE A 173 -5.42 -25.55 3.31
CA ILE A 173 -4.45 -24.76 2.52
C ILE A 173 -4.27 -25.37 1.12
N ASP A 174 -4.09 -26.69 1.01
CA ASP A 174 -3.96 -27.39 -0.28
C ASP A 174 -5.19 -27.19 -1.17
N ILE A 175 -6.41 -27.26 -0.59
CA ILE A 175 -7.65 -27.01 -1.32
C ILE A 175 -7.70 -25.56 -1.82
N LEU A 176 -7.39 -24.59 -0.97
CA LEU A 176 -7.40 -23.16 -1.31
C LEU A 176 -6.42 -22.86 -2.45
N GLN A 177 -5.16 -23.28 -2.30
CA GLN A 177 -4.10 -22.99 -3.26
C GLN A 177 -4.35 -23.64 -4.63
N ARG A 178 -4.84 -24.90 -4.67
CA ARG A 178 -5.21 -25.57 -5.95
C ARG A 178 -6.31 -24.85 -6.71
N ASN A 179 -7.16 -24.11 -6.00
CA ASN A 179 -8.26 -23.32 -6.57
C ASN A 179 -7.91 -21.83 -6.72
N LYS A 180 -6.61 -21.48 -6.65
CA LYS A 180 -6.13 -20.10 -6.77
C LYS A 180 -6.78 -19.15 -5.76
N ILE A 181 -6.95 -19.62 -4.52
CA ILE A 181 -7.31 -18.77 -3.39
C ILE A 181 -6.02 -18.48 -2.59
N PRO A 182 -5.62 -17.21 -2.44
CA PRO A 182 -4.45 -16.84 -1.63
C PRO A 182 -4.60 -17.29 -0.19
N HIS A 183 -3.54 -17.89 0.33
CA HIS A 183 -3.41 -18.25 1.73
C HIS A 183 -2.14 -17.65 2.31
N TYR A 184 -2.26 -17.02 3.48
CA TYR A 184 -1.17 -16.44 4.25
C TYR A 184 -1.12 -17.10 5.62
N SER A 185 0.09 -17.38 6.12
CA SER A 185 0.26 -18.01 7.42
C SER A 185 -0.17 -17.10 8.58
N LEU A 186 -0.04 -15.79 8.39
CA LEU A 186 -0.40 -14.77 9.35
C LEU A 186 -1.31 -13.71 8.70
N PRO A 187 -2.38 -13.25 9.38
CA PRO A 187 -3.31 -12.29 8.83
C PRO A 187 -2.69 -10.90 8.56
N GLU A 188 -1.62 -10.54 9.24
CA GLU A 188 -0.90 -9.28 9.03
C GLU A 188 -0.31 -9.22 7.61
N ASN A 189 0.31 -10.32 7.17
CA ASN A 189 0.85 -10.45 5.80
C ASN A 189 -0.27 -10.44 4.75
N MET A 190 -1.44 -10.98 5.09
CA MET A 190 -2.64 -10.91 4.27
C MET A 190 -3.11 -9.45 4.07
N CYS A 191 -3.18 -8.67 5.15
CA CYS A 191 -3.51 -7.25 5.12
C CYS A 191 -2.51 -6.44 4.28
N LYS A 192 -1.20 -6.64 4.53
CA LYS A 192 -0.11 -5.97 3.79
C LYS A 192 -0.20 -6.24 2.29
N SER A 193 -0.46 -7.49 1.91
CA SER A 193 -0.57 -7.89 0.49
C SER A 193 -1.78 -7.26 -0.19
N PHE A 194 -2.95 -7.30 0.44
CA PHE A 194 -4.16 -6.66 -0.09
C PHE A 194 -3.96 -5.14 -0.26
N ALA A 195 -3.38 -4.49 0.75
CA ALA A 195 -3.08 -3.06 0.70
C ALA A 195 -2.08 -2.72 -0.40
N CYS A 196 -1.06 -3.55 -0.62
CA CYS A 196 -0.12 -3.41 -1.73
C CYS A 196 -0.83 -3.45 -3.09
N VAL A 197 -1.67 -4.46 -3.33
CA VAL A 197 -2.43 -4.61 -4.58
C VAL A 197 -3.39 -3.44 -4.79
N TYR A 198 -4.09 -2.99 -3.74
CA TYR A 198 -4.95 -1.80 -3.80
C TYR A 198 -4.16 -0.52 -4.13
N LYS A 199 -3.04 -0.27 -3.44
CA LYS A 199 -2.16 0.89 -3.67
C LYS A 199 -1.64 0.88 -5.11
N PHE A 200 -1.25 -0.28 -5.63
CA PHE A 200 -0.85 -0.46 -7.03
C PHE A 200 -1.98 -0.13 -8.00
N LYS A 201 -3.19 -0.68 -7.80
CA LYS A 201 -4.35 -0.41 -8.65
C LYS A 201 -4.67 1.09 -8.67
N LYS A 202 -4.71 1.73 -7.49
CA LYS A 202 -4.93 3.18 -7.36
C LYS A 202 -3.86 3.99 -8.12
N ARG A 203 -2.58 3.63 -7.98
CA ARG A 203 -1.46 4.27 -8.70
C ARG A 203 -1.55 4.06 -10.21
N SER A 204 -1.88 2.85 -10.67
CA SER A 204 -2.00 2.54 -12.11
C SER A 204 -3.11 3.34 -12.80
N ASN A 205 -4.13 3.77 -12.04
CA ASN A 205 -5.20 4.63 -12.54
C ASN A 205 -4.81 6.12 -12.53
N HIS A 206 -3.76 6.53 -11.81
CA HIS A 206 -3.23 7.89 -11.90
C HIS A 206 -2.43 8.03 -13.19
N LYS A 207 -2.80 9.02 -14.01
CA LYS A 207 -1.93 9.47 -15.10
C LYS A 207 -0.71 10.13 -14.47
N ALA A 208 0.48 9.82 -14.99
CA ALA A 208 1.67 10.58 -14.67
C ALA A 208 1.35 12.07 -14.89
N GLU A 209 1.52 12.89 -13.85
CA GLU A 209 1.39 14.33 -14.02
C GLU A 209 2.42 14.76 -15.05
N GLU A 210 1.98 15.50 -16.08
CA GLU A 210 2.95 16.11 -16.97
C GLU A 210 3.82 17.07 -16.15
N PRO A 211 5.14 17.09 -16.38
CA PRO A 211 6.02 18.04 -15.71
C PRO A 211 5.43 19.45 -15.86
N LYS A 212 5.23 20.14 -14.73
CA LYS A 212 4.75 21.53 -14.77
C LYS A 212 5.70 22.35 -15.62
N VAL A 213 5.18 22.90 -16.72
CA VAL A 213 5.91 23.84 -17.55
C VAL A 213 5.75 25.22 -16.93
N PHE A 214 6.83 25.74 -16.35
CA PHE A 214 6.88 27.10 -15.85
C PHE A 214 7.10 28.05 -17.03
N ALA A 215 6.16 28.96 -17.26
CA ALA A 215 6.18 29.87 -18.41
C ALA A 215 7.21 31.00 -18.29
N GLU A 216 7.57 31.37 -17.06
CA GLU A 216 8.43 32.51 -16.74
C GLU A 216 9.81 32.04 -16.25
N ILE A 217 10.52 31.27 -17.08
CA ILE A 217 11.89 30.84 -16.78
C ILE A 217 12.88 31.40 -17.79
N ASP A 218 13.96 31.99 -17.30
CA ASP A 218 15.06 32.51 -18.11
C ASP A 218 16.15 31.44 -18.27
N LYS A 219 15.87 30.45 -19.10
CA LYS A 219 16.86 29.40 -19.41
C LYS A 219 18.13 29.97 -20.03
N ILE A 220 18.04 31.08 -20.76
CA ILE A 220 19.20 31.68 -21.44
C ILE A 220 20.18 32.20 -20.39
N MET A 221 19.68 32.91 -19.38
CA MET A 221 20.53 33.41 -18.30
C MET A 221 21.16 32.27 -17.50
N ALA A 222 20.38 31.25 -17.13
CA ALA A 222 20.90 30.08 -16.43
C ALA A 222 22.03 29.37 -17.21
N HIS A 223 21.83 29.15 -18.53
CA HIS A 223 22.86 28.53 -19.37
C HIS A 223 24.07 29.44 -19.56
N THR A 224 23.88 30.76 -19.64
CA THR A 224 24.99 31.71 -19.76
C THR A 224 25.94 31.60 -18.56
N VAL A 225 25.38 31.58 -17.34
CA VAL A 225 26.18 31.44 -16.10
C VAL A 225 26.90 30.08 -16.07
N LEU A 226 26.20 28.99 -16.41
CA LEU A 226 26.79 27.64 -16.45
C LEU A 226 27.89 27.52 -17.50
N ASP A 227 27.67 28.03 -18.71
CA ASP A 227 28.62 27.97 -19.82
C ASP A 227 29.88 28.80 -19.52
N GLU A 228 29.75 29.94 -18.84
CA GLU A 228 30.89 30.74 -18.37
C GLU A 228 31.73 30.00 -17.32
N ALA A 229 31.08 29.34 -16.36
CA ALA A 229 31.76 28.51 -15.36
C ALA A 229 32.52 27.34 -16.03
N ILE A 230 31.88 26.66 -16.97
CA ILE A 230 32.50 25.56 -17.75
C ILE A 230 33.69 26.07 -18.57
N LYS A 231 33.52 27.18 -19.31
CA LYS A 231 34.61 27.78 -20.11
C LYS A 231 35.82 28.19 -19.28
N THR A 232 35.59 28.63 -18.05
CA THR A 232 36.65 29.02 -17.12
C THR A 232 37.23 27.83 -16.33
N GLY A 233 36.78 26.60 -16.61
CA GLY A 233 37.27 25.37 -15.97
C GLY A 233 36.85 25.20 -14.51
N ARG A 234 35.80 25.92 -14.08
CA ARG A 234 35.29 25.85 -12.71
C ARG A 234 34.34 24.67 -12.57
N SER A 235 34.50 23.91 -11.49
CA SER A 235 33.58 22.83 -11.09
C SER A 235 32.59 23.25 -10.00
N TYR A 236 32.52 24.55 -9.71
CA TYR A 236 31.65 25.14 -8.69
C TYR A 236 31.18 26.52 -9.14
N LEU A 237 30.07 26.98 -8.54
CA LEU A 237 29.52 28.31 -8.72
C LEU A 237 29.61 29.07 -7.39
N PRO A 238 30.10 30.31 -7.37
CA PRO A 238 29.89 31.22 -6.25
C PRO A 238 28.40 31.39 -5.94
N GLU A 239 28.09 31.82 -4.73
CA GLU A 239 26.72 32.01 -4.26
C GLU A 239 25.94 32.98 -5.17
N GLU A 240 26.55 34.10 -5.57
CA GLU A 240 25.96 35.08 -6.50
C GLU A 240 25.51 34.45 -7.83
N GLU A 241 26.36 33.60 -8.42
CA GLU A 241 26.04 32.90 -9.66
C GLU A 241 24.96 31.82 -9.45
N SER A 242 25.01 31.14 -8.31
CA SER A 242 24.03 30.10 -7.95
C SER A 242 22.64 30.68 -7.74
N ILE A 243 22.54 31.81 -7.02
CA ILE A 243 21.29 32.55 -6.78
C ILE A 243 20.67 32.99 -8.11
N ARG A 244 21.48 33.54 -9.02
CA ARG A 244 21.00 33.94 -10.35
C ARG A 244 20.38 32.77 -11.12
N ILE A 245 20.97 31.57 -11.05
CA ILE A 245 20.39 30.38 -11.67
C ILE A 245 19.05 30.02 -11.01
N ILE A 246 18.97 30.07 -9.68
CA ILE A 246 17.75 29.76 -8.92
C ILE A 246 16.63 30.75 -9.29
N GLU A 247 16.92 32.05 -9.33
CA GLU A 247 15.99 33.10 -9.77
C GLU A 247 15.53 32.90 -11.22
N SER A 248 16.43 32.46 -12.11
CA SER A 248 16.11 32.16 -13.51
C SER A 248 15.02 31.11 -13.67
N TYR A 249 14.89 30.21 -12.68
CA TYR A 249 13.86 29.17 -12.66
C TYR A 249 12.63 29.55 -11.83
N GLY A 250 12.51 30.83 -11.44
CA GLY A 250 11.35 31.35 -10.70
C GLY A 250 11.28 30.86 -9.25
N LEU A 251 12.38 30.33 -8.71
CA LEU A 251 12.45 29.91 -7.32
C LEU A 251 12.72 31.14 -6.43
N PRO A 252 11.99 31.28 -5.31
CA PRO A 252 12.16 32.43 -4.42
C PRO A 252 13.55 32.39 -3.77
N VAL A 253 14.25 33.52 -3.83
CA VAL A 253 15.52 33.74 -3.13
C VAL A 253 15.36 34.93 -2.18
N LEU A 254 16.17 34.95 -1.12
CA LEU A 254 16.26 36.11 -0.25
C LEU A 254 16.98 37.24 -1.00
N GLU A 255 16.59 38.49 -0.72
CA GLU A 255 17.32 39.64 -1.23
C GLU A 255 18.79 39.56 -0.78
N ASN A 256 19.70 39.78 -1.72
CA ASN A 256 21.13 39.54 -1.53
C ASN A 256 21.96 40.52 -2.38
N GLY A 257 23.26 40.59 -2.09
CA GLY A 257 24.21 41.36 -2.88
C GLY A 257 25.66 41.08 -2.47
N VAL A 258 26.57 41.20 -3.44
CA VAL A 258 28.02 41.03 -3.20
C VAL A 258 28.66 42.39 -2.96
N ALA A 259 29.34 42.53 -1.83
CA ALA A 259 30.09 43.73 -1.46
C ALA A 259 31.60 43.51 -1.59
N ASN A 260 32.28 44.36 -2.36
CA ASN A 260 33.74 44.37 -2.50
C ASN A 260 34.41 45.49 -1.68
N SER A 261 33.63 46.29 -0.97
CA SER A 261 34.12 47.32 -0.05
C SER A 261 33.20 47.47 1.15
N LYS A 262 33.70 48.12 2.20
CA LYS A 262 32.90 48.42 3.40
C LYS A 262 31.70 49.31 3.06
N GLU A 263 31.90 50.29 2.18
CA GLU A 263 30.88 51.24 1.73
C GLU A 263 29.80 50.52 0.92
N GLN A 264 30.17 49.57 0.07
CA GLN A 264 29.22 48.73 -0.66
C GLN A 264 28.41 47.82 0.26
N ALA A 265 29.03 47.26 1.30
CA ALA A 265 28.34 46.41 2.26
C ALA A 265 27.25 47.18 3.02
N VAL A 266 27.54 48.41 3.46
CA VAL A 266 26.56 49.29 4.11
C VAL A 266 25.42 49.63 3.14
N HIS A 267 25.72 49.99 1.90
CA HIS A 267 24.70 50.33 0.92
C HIS A 267 23.76 49.16 0.57
N ILE A 268 24.31 47.94 0.46
CA ILE A 268 23.53 46.74 0.21
C ILE A 268 22.65 46.40 1.42
N ALA A 269 23.19 46.51 2.64
CA ALA A 269 22.41 46.31 3.87
C ALA A 269 21.25 47.31 4.02
N ASP A 270 21.48 48.60 3.72
CA ASP A 270 20.43 49.63 3.75
C ASP A 270 19.29 49.36 2.75
N LYS A 271 19.58 48.61 1.67
CA LYS A 271 18.59 48.23 0.66
C LYS A 271 17.78 46.99 1.06
N ILE A 272 18.44 46.01 1.67
CA ILE A 272 17.86 44.70 2.05
C ILE A 272 17.18 44.76 3.43
N ASP A 273 17.44 45.82 4.20
CA ASP A 273 17.04 46.00 5.60
C ASP A 273 17.85 45.13 6.59
N TYR A 274 17.76 45.49 7.87
CA TYR A 274 18.51 44.85 8.96
C TYR A 274 17.72 43.70 9.61
N PRO A 275 18.38 42.67 10.16
CA PRO A 275 17.72 41.54 10.85
C PRO A 275 16.95 41.94 12.11
#